data_AF-A0A956II06-F1
#
_entry.id   AF-A0A956II06-F1
#
_cell.length_a   1.000
_cell.length_b   1.000
_cell.length_c   1.000
_cell.angle_alpha   90.00
_cell.angle_beta   90.00
_cell.angle_gamma   90.00
#
_symmetry.space_group_name_H-M   'P 1'
#
loop_
_entity.id
_entity.type
_entity.pdbx_description
1 polymer ?
#
loop_
_entity_poly.entity_id
_entity_poly.type
_entity_poly.pdbx_seq_one_letter_code
_entity_poly.pdbx_strand_id
1 'polypeptide(L)'
;MSRLRLLPLAVCAVFGCDIDIFIPPLESGRPAGVITGSVTYSGPAPCTESGRIVGTAVLLGFDVEALPPPQGLGTTPVALSVVSGEVLFASVRDQLPFDPGGARRCGGGDVTVTASFSVSPLPAGAYQIRGFFDRDGDFAPTFSIFNLPTAGDVGGGAIANAADVLLGAAPRYQEIGVGEQDGDGRWSMPEVGARVDGIPVTLGLVLPLERPIFHVRQVLDEAFGNDDPYSIVIPSDYQLAVFDPADPAATEASFVRLRLGAGVAADERAAAAEGPFLFPDTPTLTYARFDENGDGTIDAADSIPETSLVPSLQPVGILSRLKEGSPLATTARPAALLQAVTLLDGLLGTVAAPADLREARDEVLLALRPAVLCIDPSDPEKPGVLVNSHTEDGAGNLLVEDPAALEARLSARFGRTIEVATGCLPQGSYAVNLVYDTGQAWTLPNEAGVCAESEAPGDGTCGTRARLASQGILVQIGEPRDPGYCDEHPTPAACAPAD
;
A
#
# COMPACT_ATOMS: atom_id res chain seq x y z
N MET A 1 42.49 -16.87 -51.34
CA MET A 1 41.68 -15.64 -51.16
C MET A 1 40.29 -16.06 -50.72
N SER A 2 40.05 -16.13 -49.40
CA SER A 2 38.76 -16.53 -48.82
C SER A 2 38.29 -15.38 -47.95
N ARG A 3 37.12 -14.79 -48.28
CA ARG A 3 36.56 -13.62 -47.57
C ARG A 3 35.71 -14.11 -46.40
N LEU A 4 36.21 -13.86 -45.19
CA LEU A 4 35.50 -13.98 -43.92
C LEU A 4 34.41 -12.89 -43.88
N ARG A 5 33.14 -13.28 -43.79
CA ARG A 5 32.02 -12.35 -43.52
C ARG A 5 31.80 -12.31 -42.00
N LEU A 6 32.08 -11.16 -41.38
CA LEU A 6 31.62 -10.84 -40.03
C LEU A 6 30.10 -10.68 -40.05
N LEU A 7 29.39 -11.44 -39.22
CA LEU A 7 28.03 -11.12 -38.79
C LEU A 7 28.10 -9.97 -37.76
N PRO A 8 27.25 -8.95 -37.84
CA PRO A 8 27.15 -7.95 -36.79
C PRO A 8 26.41 -8.54 -35.58
N LEU A 9 27.00 -8.37 -34.40
CA LEU A 9 26.32 -8.51 -33.11
C LEU A 9 25.17 -7.49 -33.10
N ALA A 10 23.93 -7.97 -33.05
CA ALA A 10 22.78 -7.11 -32.78
C ALA A 10 22.84 -6.69 -31.31
N VAL A 11 23.12 -5.39 -31.10
CA VAL A 11 22.93 -4.72 -29.81
C VAL A 11 21.42 -4.66 -29.58
N CYS A 12 20.91 -5.43 -28.62
CA CYS A 12 19.57 -5.22 -28.08
C CYS A 12 19.53 -3.84 -27.43
N ALA A 13 18.94 -2.87 -28.12
CA ALA A 13 18.53 -1.62 -27.51
C ALA A 13 17.45 -1.95 -26.46
N VAL A 14 17.73 -1.61 -25.21
CA VAL A 14 16.75 -1.56 -24.12
C VAL A 14 15.74 -0.49 -24.50
N PHE A 15 14.61 -0.89 -25.07
CA PHE A 15 13.45 -0.01 -25.15
C PHE A 15 12.90 0.12 -23.72
N GLY A 16 12.85 1.36 -23.23
CA GLY A 16 12.27 1.68 -21.94
C GLY A 16 10.86 1.12 -21.87
N CYS A 17 10.67 0.15 -20.99
CA CYS A 17 9.35 -0.25 -20.58
C CYS A 17 8.89 0.85 -19.61
N ASP A 18 7.84 1.59 -19.96
CA ASP A 18 7.08 2.38 -18.99
C ASP A 18 6.23 1.40 -18.17
N ILE A 19 6.94 0.59 -17.38
CA ILE A 19 6.36 -0.16 -16.26
C ILE A 19 6.43 0.83 -15.12
N ASP A 20 5.38 0.91 -14.33
CA ASP A 20 5.33 1.74 -13.14
C ASP A 20 6.51 1.34 -12.23
N ILE A 21 7.56 2.15 -12.21
CA ILE A 21 8.83 1.72 -11.61
C ILE A 21 8.68 1.87 -10.10
N PHE A 22 8.50 0.74 -9.41
CA PHE A 22 8.44 0.66 -7.95
C PHE A 22 9.56 1.43 -7.22
N ILE A 23 10.72 1.57 -7.88
CA ILE A 23 11.80 2.45 -7.44
C ILE A 23 11.97 3.53 -8.50
N PRO A 24 11.69 4.80 -8.21
CA PRO A 24 11.80 5.85 -9.20
C PRO A 24 13.22 5.89 -9.80
N PRO A 25 13.35 6.13 -11.12
CA PRO A 25 14.65 6.17 -11.78
C PRO A 25 15.46 7.34 -11.22
N LEU A 26 16.63 7.03 -10.66
CA LEU A 26 17.49 8.04 -10.05
C LEU A 26 18.29 8.80 -11.12
N GLU A 27 18.46 10.12 -10.92
CA GLU A 27 19.32 10.94 -11.77
C GLU A 27 20.80 10.52 -11.59
N SER A 28 21.30 9.71 -12.53
CA SER A 28 22.69 9.27 -12.51
C SER A 28 23.66 10.45 -12.70
N GLY A 29 24.71 10.55 -11.85
CA GLY A 29 25.82 11.48 -12.04
C GLY A 29 25.91 12.65 -11.04
N ARG A 30 25.03 12.70 -10.05
CA ARG A 30 25.13 13.65 -8.92
C ARG A 30 25.75 13.00 -7.68
N PRO A 31 26.37 13.79 -6.77
CA PRO A 31 26.71 13.31 -5.43
C PRO A 31 25.47 12.72 -4.76
N ALA A 32 25.63 11.57 -4.13
CA ALA A 32 24.51 10.81 -3.56
C ALA A 32 24.85 10.25 -2.19
N GLY A 33 23.78 9.97 -1.45
CA GLY A 33 23.79 9.31 -0.16
C GLY A 33 23.93 7.80 -0.29
N VAL A 34 24.62 7.20 0.68
CA VAL A 34 24.73 5.76 0.85
C VAL A 34 24.52 5.42 2.33
N ILE A 35 23.60 4.49 2.60
CA ILE A 35 23.45 3.89 3.93
C ILE A 35 24.06 2.48 3.87
N THR A 36 25.02 2.18 4.75
CA THR A 36 25.59 0.83 4.88
C THR A 36 25.50 0.29 6.30
N GLY A 37 25.50 -1.04 6.40
CA GLY A 37 25.42 -1.70 7.70
C GLY A 37 25.35 -3.20 7.59
N SER A 38 24.70 -3.81 8.57
CA SER A 38 24.50 -5.25 8.65
C SER A 38 23.02 -5.60 8.72
N VAL A 39 22.59 -6.57 7.93
CA VAL A 39 21.28 -7.22 8.05
C VAL A 39 21.45 -8.51 8.83
N THR A 40 20.74 -8.64 9.95
CA THR A 40 20.65 -9.86 10.73
C THR A 40 19.30 -10.51 10.47
N TYR A 41 19.32 -11.75 10.02
CA TYR A 41 18.14 -12.59 9.85
C TYR A 41 18.03 -13.53 11.04
N SER A 42 16.85 -13.63 11.64
CA SER A 42 16.54 -14.62 12.69
C SER A 42 15.15 -15.22 12.41
N GLY A 43 15.09 -16.46 11.96
CA GLY A 43 13.84 -17.08 11.55
C GLY A 43 14.03 -18.45 10.89
N PRO A 44 12.99 -19.00 10.26
CA PRO A 44 13.01 -20.33 9.66
C PRO A 44 14.12 -20.50 8.62
N ALA A 45 14.83 -21.62 8.63
CA ALA A 45 15.85 -21.89 7.61
C ALA A 45 15.29 -21.74 6.17
N PRO A 46 16.09 -21.20 5.24
CA PRO A 46 15.65 -20.94 3.87
C PRO A 46 15.42 -22.25 3.12
N CYS A 47 14.73 -22.14 1.98
CA CYS A 47 14.67 -23.24 1.03
C CYS A 47 15.91 -23.27 0.13
N THR A 48 16.27 -24.45 -0.36
CA THR A 48 17.25 -24.62 -1.42
C THR A 48 16.58 -25.24 -2.63
N GLU A 49 17.05 -24.91 -3.82
CA GLU A 49 16.52 -25.41 -5.08
C GLU A 49 17.63 -25.35 -6.13
N SER A 50 17.77 -26.41 -6.94
CA SER A 50 18.78 -26.47 -8.00
C SER A 50 20.21 -26.12 -7.54
N GLY A 51 20.57 -26.56 -6.32
CA GLY A 51 21.90 -26.31 -5.72
C GLY A 51 22.11 -24.88 -5.20
N ARG A 52 21.06 -24.05 -5.17
CA ARG A 52 21.11 -22.66 -4.69
C ARG A 52 20.22 -22.46 -3.47
N ILE A 53 20.56 -21.50 -2.63
CA ILE A 53 19.68 -20.98 -1.59
C ILE A 53 18.66 -20.05 -2.26
N VAL A 54 17.38 -20.32 -2.04
CA VAL A 54 16.28 -19.52 -2.58
C VAL A 54 16.08 -18.29 -1.70
N GLY A 55 15.57 -17.23 -2.32
CA GLY A 55 15.16 -16.04 -1.62
C GLY A 55 16.23 -14.99 -1.51
N THR A 56 15.80 -13.83 -1.04
CA THR A 56 16.67 -12.66 -0.92
C THR A 56 16.18 -11.74 0.19
N ALA A 57 17.12 -11.13 0.90
CA ALA A 57 16.77 -10.02 1.78
C ALA A 57 16.62 -8.75 0.94
N VAL A 58 15.40 -8.22 0.92
CA VAL A 58 14.99 -6.98 0.27
C VAL A 58 15.04 -5.88 1.33
N LEU A 59 15.85 -4.85 1.10
CA LEU A 59 15.94 -3.68 1.99
C LEU A 59 15.49 -2.44 1.23
N LEU A 60 14.47 -1.78 1.79
CA LEU A 60 13.77 -0.66 1.20
C LEU A 60 14.06 0.60 2.02
N GLY A 61 14.58 1.62 1.35
CA GLY A 61 14.73 2.96 1.93
C GLY A 61 13.47 3.78 1.68
N PHE A 62 12.80 4.18 2.75
CA PHE A 62 11.63 5.06 2.69
C PHE A 62 12.00 6.44 3.19
N ASP A 63 11.59 7.47 2.45
CA ASP A 63 11.64 8.86 2.91
C ASP A 63 10.67 9.03 4.09
N VAL A 64 11.12 9.63 5.19
CA VAL A 64 10.27 9.84 6.37
C VAL A 64 9.08 10.76 6.09
N GLU A 65 9.19 11.63 5.08
CA GLU A 65 8.10 12.51 4.65
C GLU A 65 7.08 11.79 3.76
N ALA A 66 7.41 10.58 3.30
CA ALA A 66 6.56 9.76 2.42
C ALA A 66 6.60 8.28 2.85
N LEU A 67 6.40 8.03 4.16
CA LEU A 67 6.28 6.66 4.67
C LEU A 67 5.07 5.94 4.07
N PRO A 68 5.15 4.61 3.89
CA PRO A 68 4.00 3.85 3.44
C PRO A 68 2.90 3.79 4.51
N PRO A 69 1.65 3.55 4.10
CA PRO A 69 0.59 3.17 5.01
C PRO A 69 1.04 2.04 5.97
N PRO A 70 0.57 2.06 7.24
CA PRO A 70 -0.38 3.02 7.80
C PRO A 70 0.26 4.34 8.30
N GLN A 71 1.59 4.47 8.32
CA GLN A 71 2.27 5.62 8.95
C GLN A 71 2.37 6.86 8.05
N GLY A 72 2.03 6.74 6.78
CA GLY A 72 2.04 7.83 5.83
C GLY A 72 1.28 7.47 4.55
N LEU A 73 1.54 8.23 3.49
CA LEU A 73 0.81 8.15 2.23
C LEU A 73 1.71 7.80 1.04
N GLY A 74 2.99 7.49 1.29
CA GLY A 74 3.89 7.01 0.25
C GLY A 74 3.49 5.62 -0.24
N THR A 75 3.72 5.31 -1.50
CA THR A 75 3.45 3.95 -2.01
C THR A 75 4.71 3.23 -2.50
N THR A 76 5.84 3.92 -2.55
CA THR A 76 7.09 3.42 -3.12
C THR A 76 8.31 3.77 -2.26
N PRO A 77 9.30 2.86 -2.15
CA PRO A 77 10.61 3.19 -1.60
C PRO A 77 11.37 4.16 -2.53
N VAL A 78 12.29 4.95 -1.96
CA VAL A 78 13.21 5.80 -2.75
C VAL A 78 14.46 5.03 -3.22
N ALA A 79 14.78 3.91 -2.57
CA ALA A 79 15.92 3.07 -2.91
C ALA A 79 15.70 1.62 -2.46
N LEU A 80 16.36 0.69 -3.16
CA LEU A 80 16.35 -0.74 -2.88
C LEU A 80 17.78 -1.27 -2.76
N SER A 81 18.00 -2.17 -1.82
CA SER A 81 19.17 -3.04 -1.74
C SER A 81 18.74 -4.50 -1.62
N VAL A 82 19.54 -5.40 -2.16
CA VAL A 82 19.23 -6.83 -2.21
C VAL A 82 20.44 -7.62 -1.74
N VAL A 83 20.25 -8.47 -0.73
CA VAL A 83 21.27 -9.43 -0.26
C VAL A 83 20.75 -10.84 -0.52
N SER A 84 21.34 -11.51 -1.53
CA SER A 84 20.90 -12.85 -1.92
C SER A 84 21.03 -13.85 -0.77
N GLY A 85 20.17 -14.88 -0.77
CA GLY A 85 20.26 -15.97 0.19
C GLY A 85 21.65 -16.65 0.20
N GLU A 86 22.31 -16.72 -0.95
CA GLU A 86 23.69 -17.22 -1.07
C GLU A 86 24.70 -16.43 -0.25
N VAL A 87 24.54 -15.10 -0.18
CA VAL A 87 25.41 -14.24 0.63
C VAL A 87 24.98 -14.30 2.10
N LEU A 88 23.68 -14.18 2.37
CA LEU A 88 23.15 -14.09 3.72
C LEU A 88 23.38 -15.37 4.55
N PHE A 89 23.20 -16.55 3.94
CA PHE A 89 23.30 -17.84 4.63
C PHE A 89 24.62 -18.57 4.36
N ALA A 90 25.63 -17.90 3.81
CA ALA A 90 26.93 -18.49 3.47
C ALA A 90 27.58 -19.23 4.65
N SER A 91 27.44 -18.71 5.87
CA SER A 91 28.03 -19.29 7.10
C SER A 91 27.36 -20.58 7.57
N VAL A 92 26.13 -20.84 7.15
CA VAL A 92 25.33 -22.02 7.54
C VAL A 92 25.01 -22.92 6.35
N ARG A 93 25.57 -22.65 5.17
CA ARG A 93 25.27 -23.38 3.93
C ARG A 93 25.40 -24.89 4.09
N ASP A 94 26.47 -25.36 4.75
CA ASP A 94 26.73 -26.80 4.94
C ASP A 94 25.69 -27.49 5.85
N GLN A 95 24.84 -26.71 6.54
CA GLN A 95 23.77 -27.19 7.41
C GLN A 95 22.41 -27.22 6.70
N LEU A 96 22.30 -26.63 5.50
CA LEU A 96 21.05 -26.57 4.74
C LEU A 96 20.83 -27.85 3.93
N PRO A 97 19.56 -28.28 3.77
CA PRO A 97 19.26 -29.47 2.97
C PRO A 97 19.38 -29.13 1.49
N PHE A 98 20.28 -29.80 0.75
CA PHE A 98 20.35 -29.72 -0.71
C PHE A 98 19.91 -31.04 -1.33
N ASP A 99 19.00 -30.99 -2.29
CA ASP A 99 18.57 -32.16 -3.05
C ASP A 99 19.51 -32.38 -4.26
N PRO A 100 20.12 -33.57 -4.43
CA PRO A 100 20.98 -33.86 -5.58
C PRO A 100 20.26 -33.78 -6.93
N GLY A 101 18.93 -34.00 -6.95
CA GLY A 101 18.09 -33.88 -8.13
C GLY A 101 17.61 -32.45 -8.40
N GLY A 102 17.98 -31.48 -7.55
CA GLY A 102 17.62 -30.08 -7.70
C GLY A 102 16.22 -29.71 -7.20
N ALA A 103 15.47 -30.65 -6.62
CA ALA A 103 14.15 -30.38 -6.06
C ALA A 103 14.22 -29.38 -4.88
N ARG A 104 13.17 -28.56 -4.73
CA ARG A 104 13.08 -27.61 -3.62
C ARG A 104 13.03 -28.35 -2.27
N ARG A 105 13.88 -27.93 -1.33
CA ARG A 105 13.94 -28.44 0.05
C ARG A 105 14.04 -27.28 1.03
N CYS A 106 13.11 -27.20 1.97
CA CYS A 106 13.15 -26.20 3.01
C CYS A 106 13.81 -26.77 4.27
N GLY A 107 14.74 -25.99 4.85
CA GLY A 107 15.36 -26.35 6.12
C GLY A 107 14.33 -26.41 7.25
N GLY A 108 14.59 -27.27 8.23
CA GLY A 108 13.85 -27.29 9.48
C GLY A 108 14.54 -26.45 10.55
N GLY A 109 13.75 -25.85 11.43
CA GLY A 109 14.24 -25.04 12.55
C GLY A 109 14.64 -23.62 12.17
N ASP A 110 15.04 -22.85 13.18
CA ASP A 110 15.42 -21.45 13.03
C ASP A 110 16.94 -21.29 12.93
N VAL A 111 17.37 -20.29 12.18
CA VAL A 111 18.76 -19.90 12.02
C VAL A 111 18.92 -18.42 12.31
N THR A 112 20.11 -18.03 12.76
CA THR A 112 20.49 -16.62 12.88
C THR A 112 21.77 -16.38 12.11
N VAL A 113 21.71 -15.47 11.12
CA VAL A 113 22.82 -15.14 10.23
C VAL A 113 22.89 -13.63 10.00
N THR A 114 24.05 -13.16 9.57
CA THR A 114 24.28 -11.73 9.33
C THR A 114 25.09 -11.53 8.05
N ALA A 115 24.74 -10.52 7.27
CA ALA A 115 25.50 -10.08 6.10
C ALA A 115 25.54 -8.55 6.01
N SER A 116 26.49 -8.01 5.24
CA SER A 116 26.55 -6.58 4.96
C SER A 116 25.54 -6.17 3.89
N PHE A 117 25.05 -4.94 3.96
CA PHE A 117 24.19 -4.35 2.92
C PHE A 117 24.62 -2.90 2.59
N SER A 118 24.11 -2.39 1.46
CA SER A 118 24.27 -0.99 1.04
C SER A 118 23.03 -0.52 0.29
N VAL A 119 22.32 0.47 0.82
CA VAL A 119 21.17 1.13 0.17
C VAL A 119 21.65 2.45 -0.45
N SER A 120 21.50 2.57 -1.77
CA SER A 120 21.97 3.71 -2.55
C SER A 120 21.41 3.66 -3.99
N PRO A 121 21.44 4.77 -4.74
CA PRO A 121 21.69 6.13 -4.27
C PRO A 121 20.50 6.71 -3.47
N LEU A 122 20.79 7.62 -2.53
CA LEU A 122 19.78 8.36 -1.78
C LEU A 122 19.97 9.86 -1.97
N PRO A 123 18.89 10.65 -2.15
CA PRO A 123 18.94 12.10 -1.99
C PRO A 123 19.36 12.50 -0.56
N ALA A 124 19.53 13.81 -0.32
CA ALA A 124 19.64 14.30 1.05
C ALA A 124 18.26 14.28 1.70
N GLY A 125 18.19 13.81 2.94
CA GLY A 125 16.91 13.62 3.62
C GLY A 125 17.07 12.74 4.86
N ALA A 126 15.94 12.46 5.51
CA ALA A 126 15.84 11.48 6.57
C ALA A 126 15.10 10.22 6.06
N TYR A 127 15.61 9.05 6.43
CA TYR A 127 15.12 7.78 5.88
C TYR A 127 14.84 6.73 6.95
N GLN A 128 13.89 5.84 6.69
CA GLN A 128 13.72 4.57 7.41
C GLN A 128 14.13 3.42 6.50
N ILE A 129 14.90 2.47 7.04
CA ILE A 129 15.15 1.19 6.35
C ILE A 129 14.16 0.15 6.89
N ARG A 130 13.29 -0.35 6.01
CA ARG A 130 12.42 -1.50 6.26
C ARG A 130 12.80 -2.62 5.31
N GLY A 131 12.50 -3.85 5.64
CA GLY A 131 12.85 -4.94 4.75
C GLY A 131 12.20 -6.26 5.12
N PHE A 132 12.43 -7.24 4.27
CA PHE A 132 11.98 -8.60 4.48
C PHE A 132 12.92 -9.56 3.78
N PHE A 133 12.89 -10.82 4.21
CA PHE A 133 13.47 -11.92 3.46
C PHE A 133 12.34 -12.61 2.70
N ASP A 134 12.35 -12.43 1.38
CA ASP A 134 11.55 -13.18 0.41
C ASP A 134 12.02 -14.63 0.45
N ARG A 135 11.22 -15.51 1.05
CA ARG A 135 11.66 -16.89 1.38
C ARG A 135 11.35 -17.87 0.25
N ASP A 136 10.30 -17.62 -0.52
CA ASP A 136 9.86 -18.51 -1.59
C ASP A 136 10.29 -18.06 -2.99
N GLY A 137 10.83 -16.84 -3.12
CA GLY A 137 11.46 -16.32 -4.33
C GLY A 137 10.47 -15.67 -5.30
N ASP A 138 9.30 -15.23 -4.81
CA ASP A 138 8.23 -14.69 -5.65
C ASP A 138 8.26 -13.15 -5.77
N PHE A 139 9.11 -12.47 -4.99
CA PHE A 139 9.24 -11.01 -5.04
C PHE A 139 9.79 -10.54 -6.39
N ALA A 140 9.04 -9.66 -7.05
CA ALA A 140 9.47 -8.96 -8.25
C ALA A 140 9.24 -7.45 -8.11
N PRO A 141 10.32 -6.64 -8.00
CA PRO A 141 10.19 -5.20 -7.78
C PRO A 141 9.64 -4.45 -8.99
N THR A 142 9.48 -5.08 -10.16
CA THR A 142 8.98 -4.41 -11.37
C THR A 142 7.47 -4.53 -11.56
N PHE A 143 6.78 -5.29 -10.72
CA PHE A 143 5.34 -5.53 -10.85
C PHE A 143 4.66 -5.30 -9.51
N SER A 144 3.64 -4.44 -9.47
CA SER A 144 2.93 -4.11 -8.23
C SER A 144 2.25 -5.32 -7.58
N ILE A 145 1.90 -6.33 -8.38
CA ILE A 145 1.34 -7.60 -7.92
C ILE A 145 2.36 -8.52 -7.21
N PHE A 146 3.67 -8.21 -7.24
CA PHE A 146 4.74 -8.99 -6.60
C PHE A 146 5.78 -8.14 -5.85
N ASN A 147 5.52 -6.86 -5.61
CA ASN A 147 6.49 -5.94 -5.01
C ASN A 147 6.36 -5.82 -3.48
N LEU A 148 5.61 -6.70 -2.83
CA LEU A 148 5.38 -6.73 -1.38
C LEU A 148 5.51 -8.17 -0.87
N PRO A 149 5.92 -8.34 0.39
CA PRO A 149 6.10 -9.68 0.96
C PRO A 149 4.79 -10.45 1.10
N THR A 150 4.89 -11.77 1.10
CA THR A 150 3.79 -12.73 1.18
C THR A 150 3.84 -13.53 2.48
N ALA A 151 2.90 -14.48 2.66
CA ALA A 151 2.85 -15.29 3.87
C ALA A 151 4.10 -16.18 4.01
N GLY A 152 4.74 -16.13 5.17
CA GLY A 152 5.94 -16.93 5.45
C GLY A 152 7.26 -16.22 5.16
N ASP A 153 7.23 -15.05 4.53
CA ASP A 153 8.36 -14.13 4.48
C ASP A 153 8.72 -13.60 5.87
N VAL A 154 9.94 -13.11 6.03
CA VAL A 154 10.44 -12.62 7.32
C VAL A 154 10.71 -11.13 7.27
N GLY A 155 9.77 -10.34 7.78
CA GLY A 155 9.83 -8.88 7.85
C GLY A 155 10.72 -8.33 8.98
N GLY A 156 11.03 -7.04 8.85
CA GLY A 156 11.76 -6.27 9.85
C GLY A 156 12.28 -4.92 9.34
N GLY A 157 13.39 -4.44 9.90
CA GLY A 157 14.01 -3.18 9.52
C GLY A 157 15.05 -2.68 10.50
N ALA A 158 15.46 -1.43 10.34
CA ALA A 158 16.29 -0.71 11.30
C ALA A 158 15.40 -0.18 12.43
N ILE A 159 15.50 -0.76 13.62
CA ILE A 159 14.58 -0.53 14.74
C ILE A 159 15.35 0.06 15.93
N ALA A 160 14.85 1.16 16.49
CA ALA A 160 15.44 1.87 17.63
C ALA A 160 15.11 1.24 18.99
N ASN A 161 14.08 0.40 19.08
CA ASN A 161 13.60 -0.24 20.32
C ASN A 161 13.64 -1.77 20.28
N ALA A 162 14.68 -2.36 19.66
CA ALA A 162 14.76 -3.82 19.47
C ALA A 162 14.55 -4.64 20.77
N ALA A 163 15.04 -4.16 21.92
CA ALA A 163 14.84 -4.83 23.21
C ALA A 163 13.37 -4.88 23.66
N ASP A 164 12.61 -3.81 23.42
CA ASP A 164 11.18 -3.74 23.77
C ASP A 164 10.35 -4.58 22.79
N VAL A 165 10.73 -4.61 21.52
CA VAL A 165 10.09 -5.46 20.50
C VAL A 165 10.21 -6.94 20.86
N LEU A 166 11.36 -7.37 21.40
CA LEU A 166 11.53 -8.73 21.92
C LEU A 166 10.59 -9.04 23.11
N LEU A 167 10.08 -8.02 23.79
CA LEU A 167 9.09 -8.14 24.86
C LEU A 167 7.65 -7.92 24.38
N GLY A 168 7.43 -7.76 23.07
CA GLY A 168 6.11 -7.62 22.46
C GLY A 168 5.67 -6.19 22.14
N ALA A 169 6.52 -5.18 22.31
CA ALA A 169 6.20 -3.81 21.90
C ALA A 169 6.20 -3.66 20.37
N ALA A 170 5.44 -2.69 19.86
CA ALA A 170 5.49 -2.32 18.45
C ALA A 170 6.89 -1.80 18.03
N PRO A 171 7.38 -2.11 16.82
CA PRO A 171 8.66 -1.61 16.35
C PRO A 171 8.63 -0.11 16.08
N ARG A 172 9.63 0.60 16.58
CA ARG A 172 9.93 2.01 16.25
C ARG A 172 11.11 2.04 15.30
N TYR A 173 10.84 2.35 14.03
CA TYR A 173 11.89 2.44 13.03
C TYR A 173 12.82 3.62 13.29
N GLN A 174 14.11 3.40 13.07
CA GLN A 174 15.13 4.43 13.22
C GLN A 174 15.08 5.39 12.03
N GLU A 175 15.05 6.69 12.32
CA GLU A 175 15.28 7.74 11.33
C GLU A 175 16.79 7.92 11.09
N ILE A 176 17.19 7.90 9.83
CA ILE A 176 18.59 7.91 9.39
C ILE A 176 18.78 9.14 8.50
N GLY A 177 19.42 10.16 9.05
CA GLY A 177 19.77 11.38 8.31
C GLY A 177 20.91 11.15 7.33
N VAL A 178 20.71 11.55 6.07
CA VAL A 178 21.67 11.45 4.98
C VAL A 178 21.90 12.84 4.39
N GLY A 179 23.14 13.31 4.43
CA GLY A 179 23.50 14.68 4.05
C GLY A 179 23.70 15.59 5.26
N GLU A 180 23.68 16.89 5.02
CA GLU A 180 23.80 17.93 6.04
C GLU A 180 22.46 18.65 6.21
N GLN A 181 22.02 18.78 7.45
CA GLN A 181 20.83 19.56 7.80
C GLN A 181 21.25 20.97 8.20
N ASP A 182 20.60 21.99 7.63
CA ASP A 182 20.84 23.38 8.01
C ASP A 182 20.08 23.78 9.29
N GLY A 183 20.23 25.04 9.70
CA GLY A 183 19.59 25.56 10.92
C GLY A 183 18.06 25.64 10.84
N ASP A 184 17.49 25.55 9.64
CA ASP A 184 16.04 25.57 9.39
C ASP A 184 15.49 24.15 9.19
N GLY A 185 16.33 23.11 9.35
CA GLY A 185 15.93 21.72 9.24
C GLY A 185 15.96 21.16 7.82
N ARG A 186 16.41 21.93 6.83
CA ARG A 186 16.45 21.49 5.43
C ARG A 186 17.68 20.65 5.15
N TRP A 187 17.49 19.54 4.46
CA TRP A 187 18.56 18.63 4.06
C TRP A 187 19.24 19.09 2.75
N SER A 188 20.57 19.00 2.72
CA SER A 188 21.38 19.25 1.54
C SER A 188 22.45 18.16 1.36
N MET A 189 22.74 17.81 0.11
CA MET A 189 23.74 16.80 -0.22
C MET A 189 25.11 17.49 -0.43
N PRO A 190 26.16 17.11 0.31
CA PRO A 190 27.51 17.61 0.08
C PRO A 190 28.03 17.27 -1.33
N GLU A 191 28.95 18.07 -1.87
CA GLU A 191 29.56 17.83 -3.20
C GLU A 191 30.27 16.48 -3.31
N VAL A 192 30.72 15.91 -2.19
CA VAL A 192 31.37 14.59 -2.13
C VAL A 192 30.39 13.43 -1.91
N GLY A 193 29.10 13.72 -1.76
CA GLY A 193 28.08 12.77 -1.31
C GLY A 193 28.09 12.61 0.21
N ALA A 194 27.21 11.75 0.71
CA ALA A 194 27.12 11.44 2.13
C ALA A 194 27.12 9.92 2.35
N ARG A 195 27.74 9.48 3.43
CA ARG A 195 27.77 8.06 3.81
C ARG A 195 27.41 7.92 5.29
N VAL A 196 26.43 7.08 5.56
CA VAL A 196 26.03 6.70 6.92
C VAL A 196 26.34 5.22 7.09
N ASP A 197 27.15 4.90 8.10
CA ASP A 197 27.66 3.55 8.33
C ASP A 197 27.15 2.95 9.64
N GLY A 198 27.15 1.62 9.69
CA GLY A 198 26.89 0.87 10.93
C GLY A 198 25.41 0.78 11.29
N ILE A 199 24.50 0.95 10.33
CA ILE A 199 23.06 0.81 10.57
C ILE A 199 22.69 -0.68 10.72
N PRO A 200 22.21 -1.13 11.89
CA PRO A 200 21.76 -2.50 12.06
C PRO A 200 20.32 -2.66 11.56
N VAL A 201 20.11 -3.64 10.69
CA VAL A 201 18.77 -4.09 10.27
C VAL A 201 18.53 -5.47 10.85
N THR A 202 17.34 -5.70 11.43
CA THR A 202 16.93 -7.01 11.93
C THR A 202 15.68 -7.47 11.19
N LEU A 203 15.73 -8.68 10.63
CA LEU A 203 14.60 -9.39 10.04
C LEU A 203 14.27 -10.57 10.96
N GLY A 204 13.05 -10.63 11.48
CA GLY A 204 12.66 -11.72 12.38
C GLY A 204 11.17 -11.91 12.63
N LEU A 205 10.32 -11.11 11.99
CA LEU A 205 8.87 -11.28 12.06
C LEU A 205 8.42 -12.14 10.89
N VAL A 206 8.09 -13.41 11.14
CA VAL A 206 7.44 -14.24 10.11
C VAL A 206 6.04 -13.68 9.85
N LEU A 207 5.78 -13.26 8.62
CA LEU A 207 4.52 -12.67 8.22
C LEU A 207 3.45 -13.77 8.13
N PRO A 208 2.36 -13.67 8.90
CA PRO A 208 1.37 -14.75 8.96
C PRO A 208 0.31 -14.65 7.86
N LEU A 209 0.23 -13.51 7.17
CA LEU A 209 -0.83 -13.21 6.20
C LEU A 209 -0.28 -13.18 4.79
N GLU A 210 -1.13 -13.57 3.85
CA GLU A 210 -0.95 -13.21 2.45
C GLU A 210 -1.30 -11.74 2.22
N ARG A 211 -0.93 -11.22 1.05
CA ARG A 211 -1.46 -9.92 0.61
C ARG A 211 -2.99 -9.98 0.53
N PRO A 212 -3.70 -8.86 0.78
CA PRO A 212 -5.16 -8.82 0.72
C PRO A 212 -5.67 -8.83 -0.73
N ILE A 213 -5.35 -9.84 -1.53
CA ILE A 213 -5.79 -9.95 -2.92
C ILE A 213 -7.32 -9.96 -2.94
N PHE A 214 -7.93 -9.07 -3.71
CA PHE A 214 -9.38 -8.93 -3.75
C PHE A 214 -9.91 -8.54 -5.14
N HIS A 215 -11.22 -8.67 -5.28
CA HIS A 215 -12.00 -8.08 -6.37
C HIS A 215 -13.32 -7.53 -5.82
N VAL A 216 -13.93 -6.58 -6.54
CA VAL A 216 -15.30 -6.14 -6.21
C VAL A 216 -16.28 -7.21 -6.69
N ARG A 217 -16.89 -7.92 -5.74
CA ARG A 217 -17.86 -8.98 -6.04
C ARG A 217 -19.24 -8.41 -6.30
N GLN A 218 -19.61 -7.38 -5.54
CA GLN A 218 -20.93 -6.76 -5.59
C GLN A 218 -20.86 -5.32 -5.06
N VAL A 219 -21.69 -4.45 -5.61
CA VAL A 219 -21.97 -3.12 -5.08
C VAL A 219 -23.35 -3.15 -4.45
N LEU A 220 -23.45 -2.66 -3.21
CA LEU A 220 -24.72 -2.48 -2.50
C LEU A 220 -24.95 -0.97 -2.39
N ASP A 221 -25.84 -0.46 -3.23
CA ASP A 221 -26.09 0.96 -3.34
C ASP A 221 -27.58 1.26 -3.53
N GLU A 222 -28.22 1.64 -2.44
CA GLU A 222 -29.59 2.11 -2.40
C GLU A 222 -29.73 3.60 -2.77
N ALA A 223 -28.61 4.35 -2.83
CA ALA A 223 -28.61 5.81 -3.00
C ALA A 223 -28.45 6.24 -4.47
N PHE A 224 -27.56 5.59 -5.22
CA PHE A 224 -27.24 5.94 -6.60
C PHE A 224 -27.65 4.89 -7.64
N GLY A 225 -28.02 3.69 -7.19
CA GLY A 225 -28.46 2.61 -8.07
C GLY A 225 -27.31 1.94 -8.82
N ASN A 226 -26.08 1.99 -8.28
CA ASN A 226 -24.97 1.19 -8.78
C ASN A 226 -25.29 -0.30 -8.59
N ASP A 227 -25.39 -1.05 -9.68
CA ASP A 227 -25.61 -2.51 -9.68
C ASP A 227 -24.49 -3.29 -10.38
N ASP A 228 -23.63 -2.61 -11.14
CA ASP A 228 -22.47 -3.19 -11.82
C ASP A 228 -21.17 -3.02 -10.99
N PRO A 229 -20.54 -4.11 -10.50
CA PRO A 229 -19.27 -4.03 -9.80
C PRO A 229 -18.09 -3.57 -10.66
N TYR A 230 -18.25 -3.52 -11.99
CA TYR A 230 -17.24 -3.03 -12.92
C TYR A 230 -17.40 -1.55 -13.30
N SER A 231 -18.49 -0.90 -12.88
CA SER A 231 -18.78 0.49 -13.19
C SER A 231 -19.43 1.19 -12.00
N ILE A 232 -18.60 1.64 -11.06
CA ILE A 232 -19.04 2.29 -9.83
C ILE A 232 -18.90 3.80 -10.01
N VAL A 233 -20.02 4.52 -9.93
CA VAL A 233 -20.05 5.99 -10.02
C VAL A 233 -20.75 6.57 -8.79
N ILE A 234 -20.03 7.43 -8.07
CA ILE A 234 -20.58 8.24 -6.98
C ILE A 234 -20.57 9.71 -7.40
N PRO A 235 -21.63 10.48 -7.16
CA PRO A 235 -21.66 11.88 -7.56
C PRO A 235 -20.77 12.73 -6.64
N SER A 236 -20.21 13.82 -7.16
CA SER A 236 -19.32 14.68 -6.36
C SER A 236 -20.02 15.39 -5.19
N ASP A 237 -21.33 15.50 -5.20
CA ASP A 237 -22.17 16.03 -4.11
C ASP A 237 -22.78 14.92 -3.25
N TYR A 238 -22.15 13.73 -3.19
CA TYR A 238 -22.60 12.55 -2.44
C TYR A 238 -23.05 12.90 -1.03
N GLN A 239 -24.36 12.89 -0.77
CA GLN A 239 -24.94 13.03 0.56
C GLN A 239 -25.46 11.69 1.06
N LEU A 240 -25.20 11.37 2.34
CA LEU A 240 -25.87 10.24 3.01
C LEU A 240 -27.34 10.58 3.22
N ALA A 241 -28.23 9.61 3.04
CA ALA A 241 -29.65 9.81 3.34
C ALA A 241 -29.88 9.96 4.86
N VAL A 242 -29.24 9.10 5.65
CA VAL A 242 -29.24 9.10 7.11
C VAL A 242 -27.85 8.70 7.63
N PHE A 243 -27.40 9.37 8.68
CA PHE A 243 -26.23 9.08 9.50
C PHE A 243 -26.63 9.27 10.97
N ASP A 244 -27.23 8.23 11.55
CA ASP A 244 -27.74 8.21 12.91
C ASP A 244 -27.23 6.95 13.64
N PRO A 245 -26.36 7.10 14.65
CA PRO A 245 -25.90 5.98 15.47
C PRO A 245 -27.03 5.19 16.15
N ALA A 246 -28.22 5.78 16.33
CA ALA A 246 -29.40 5.11 16.86
C ALA A 246 -30.14 4.27 15.82
N ASP A 247 -29.91 4.49 14.52
CA ASP A 247 -30.41 3.67 13.42
C ASP A 247 -29.24 3.17 12.55
N PRO A 248 -28.48 2.17 13.04
CA PRO A 248 -27.32 1.66 12.32
C PRO A 248 -27.69 1.01 10.98
N ALA A 249 -28.92 0.50 10.83
CA ALA A 249 -29.37 -0.12 9.59
C ALA A 249 -29.63 0.93 8.49
N ALA A 250 -30.32 2.03 8.82
CA ALA A 250 -30.51 3.13 7.88
C ALA A 250 -29.20 3.85 7.55
N THR A 251 -28.32 4.00 8.55
CA THR A 251 -26.98 4.55 8.34
C THR A 251 -26.16 3.68 7.40
N GLU A 252 -26.15 2.36 7.62
CA GLU A 252 -25.45 1.43 6.74
C GLU A 252 -25.99 1.47 5.30
N ALA A 253 -27.32 1.47 5.14
CA ALA A 253 -27.97 1.55 3.83
C ALA A 253 -27.79 2.89 3.11
N SER A 254 -27.37 3.94 3.82
CA SER A 254 -27.07 5.25 3.21
C SER A 254 -25.71 5.28 2.54
N PHE A 255 -24.82 4.33 2.86
CA PHE A 255 -23.52 4.21 2.21
C PHE A 255 -23.59 3.45 0.89
N VAL A 256 -22.83 3.90 -0.10
CA VAL A 256 -22.36 3.03 -1.18
C VAL A 256 -21.40 2.02 -0.58
N ARG A 257 -21.75 0.72 -0.64
CA ARG A 257 -20.93 -0.34 -0.05
C ARG A 257 -20.37 -1.26 -1.13
N LEU A 258 -19.09 -1.60 -0.99
CA LEU A 258 -18.38 -2.53 -1.85
C LEU A 258 -18.19 -3.84 -1.10
N ARG A 259 -18.82 -4.92 -1.57
CA ARG A 259 -18.53 -6.27 -1.10
C ARG A 259 -17.35 -6.81 -1.89
N LEU A 260 -16.23 -6.97 -1.22
CA LEU A 260 -14.97 -7.40 -1.79
C LEU A 260 -14.79 -8.90 -1.54
N GLY A 261 -14.65 -9.70 -2.59
CA GLY A 261 -14.30 -11.12 -2.47
C GLY A 261 -12.79 -11.30 -2.44
N ALA A 262 -12.31 -12.24 -1.62
CA ALA A 262 -10.91 -12.63 -1.61
C ALA A 262 -10.50 -13.26 -2.96
N GLY A 263 -9.33 -12.88 -3.47
CA GLY A 263 -8.82 -13.32 -4.77
C GLY A 263 -9.49 -12.64 -5.95
N VAL A 264 -9.70 -13.42 -7.01
CA VAL A 264 -10.33 -13.01 -8.27
C VAL A 264 -11.71 -13.63 -8.45
N ALA A 265 -12.45 -13.15 -9.46
CA ALA A 265 -13.73 -13.75 -9.87
C ALA A 265 -13.58 -15.26 -10.16
N ALA A 266 -14.64 -16.03 -9.92
CA ALA A 266 -14.58 -17.50 -9.94
C ALA A 266 -14.15 -18.07 -11.31
N ASP A 267 -14.54 -17.42 -12.39
CA ASP A 267 -14.20 -17.74 -13.77
C ASP A 267 -12.78 -17.34 -14.18
N GLU A 268 -12.11 -16.49 -13.40
CA GLU A 268 -10.74 -16.03 -13.62
C GLU A 268 -9.68 -16.86 -12.86
N ARG A 269 -10.09 -17.67 -11.88
CA ARG A 269 -9.17 -18.38 -10.96
C ARG A 269 -8.14 -19.25 -11.68
N ALA A 270 -8.54 -19.95 -12.75
CA ALA A 270 -7.62 -20.79 -13.50
C ALA A 270 -6.50 -19.97 -14.16
N ALA A 271 -6.84 -18.81 -14.75
CA ALA A 271 -5.86 -17.92 -15.35
C ALA A 271 -5.00 -17.22 -14.28
N ALA A 272 -5.58 -16.89 -13.12
CA ALA A 272 -4.88 -16.28 -12.00
C ALA A 272 -3.86 -17.22 -11.33
N ALA A 273 -4.10 -18.53 -11.32
CA ALA A 273 -3.16 -19.52 -10.79
C ALA A 273 -1.97 -19.78 -11.73
N GLU A 274 -2.08 -19.40 -13.02
CA GLU A 274 -1.01 -19.56 -14.00
C GLU A 274 -0.04 -18.38 -13.98
N GLY A 275 1.16 -18.61 -14.54
CA GLY A 275 2.11 -17.54 -14.79
C GLY A 275 1.52 -16.54 -15.81
N PRO A 276 1.69 -15.21 -15.58
CA PRO A 276 2.62 -14.61 -14.64
C PRO A 276 2.00 -14.23 -13.29
N PHE A 277 0.75 -14.59 -12.97
CA PHE A 277 0.05 -14.08 -11.78
C PHE A 277 0.25 -14.91 -10.52
N LEU A 278 0.26 -16.24 -10.65
CA LEU A 278 0.58 -17.15 -9.54
C LEU A 278 -0.20 -16.85 -8.24
N PHE A 279 -1.47 -16.44 -8.35
CA PHE A 279 -2.29 -16.13 -7.17
C PHE A 279 -2.53 -17.39 -6.33
N PRO A 280 -2.66 -17.25 -5.01
CA PRO A 280 -2.91 -18.38 -4.11
C PRO A 280 -4.25 -19.05 -4.42
N ASP A 281 -4.30 -20.38 -4.29
CA ASP A 281 -5.50 -21.19 -4.56
C ASP A 281 -6.68 -20.89 -3.61
N THR A 282 -6.37 -20.48 -2.38
CA THR A 282 -7.35 -20.19 -1.32
C THR A 282 -7.06 -18.82 -0.69
N PRO A 283 -7.31 -17.72 -1.43
CA PRO A 283 -7.11 -16.39 -0.91
C PRO A 283 -8.10 -16.10 0.22
N THR A 284 -7.67 -15.36 1.22
CA THR A 284 -8.50 -14.92 2.35
C THR A 284 -8.22 -13.46 2.68
N LEU A 285 -9.22 -12.76 3.19
CA LEU A 285 -9.08 -11.43 3.77
C LEU A 285 -9.19 -11.54 5.29
N THR A 286 -8.28 -10.93 6.03
CA THR A 286 -8.26 -11.03 7.50
C THR A 286 -8.76 -9.76 8.14
N TYR A 287 -9.84 -9.87 8.91
CA TYR A 287 -10.29 -8.81 9.79
C TYR A 287 -9.41 -8.70 11.02
N ALA A 288 -9.05 -7.47 11.37
CA ALA A 288 -8.41 -7.15 12.64
C ALA A 288 -8.85 -5.77 13.15
N ARG A 289 -8.74 -5.54 14.46
CA ARG A 289 -8.84 -4.18 15.01
C ARG A 289 -7.58 -3.40 14.62
N PHE A 290 -7.77 -2.15 14.21
CA PHE A 290 -6.67 -1.27 13.87
C PHE A 290 -6.34 -0.34 15.03
N ASP A 291 -5.08 -0.32 15.46
CA ASP A 291 -4.54 0.69 16.37
C ASP A 291 -4.37 1.99 15.59
N GLU A 292 -5.40 2.85 15.64
CA GLU A 292 -5.49 4.08 14.84
C GLU A 292 -4.61 5.18 15.44
N ASN A 293 -4.45 5.20 16.76
CA ASN A 293 -3.68 6.22 17.47
C ASN A 293 -2.19 5.85 17.63
N GLY A 294 -1.83 4.57 17.38
CA GLY A 294 -0.48 4.06 17.40
C GLY A 294 0.13 3.92 18.81
N ASP A 295 -0.70 3.85 19.85
CA ASP A 295 -0.24 3.76 21.24
C ASP A 295 0.07 2.32 21.70
N GLY A 296 -0.22 1.33 20.85
CA GLY A 296 0.00 -0.10 21.10
C GLY A 296 -1.13 -0.78 21.87
N THR A 297 -2.23 -0.08 22.15
CA THR A 297 -3.39 -0.59 22.91
C THR A 297 -4.65 -0.45 22.07
N ILE A 298 -5.36 -1.57 21.84
CA ILE A 298 -6.66 -1.53 21.17
C ILE A 298 -7.75 -1.06 22.14
N ASP A 299 -8.28 0.15 21.97
CA ASP A 299 -9.32 0.74 22.82
C ASP A 299 -10.36 1.59 22.05
N ALA A 300 -11.08 2.48 22.75
CA ALA A 300 -12.13 3.32 22.15
C ALA A 300 -11.59 4.52 21.35
N ALA A 301 -10.31 4.87 21.51
CA ALA A 301 -9.64 5.85 20.67
C ALA A 301 -9.35 5.30 19.26
N ASP A 302 -9.40 3.97 19.10
CA ASP A 302 -9.25 3.25 17.83
C ASP A 302 -10.53 3.16 17.04
N SER A 303 -11.09 4.32 16.76
CA SER A 303 -12.35 4.47 16.05
C SER A 303 -12.17 5.19 14.73
N ILE A 304 -13.18 5.10 13.88
CA ILE A 304 -13.22 5.92 12.68
C ILE A 304 -13.29 7.41 13.05
N PRO A 305 -12.95 8.32 12.12
CA PRO A 305 -12.86 9.72 12.48
C PRO A 305 -14.18 10.38 12.91
N GLU A 306 -15.32 9.94 12.38
CA GLU A 306 -16.63 10.54 12.65
C GLU A 306 -17.18 10.24 14.05
N THR A 307 -16.84 9.09 14.62
CA THR A 307 -17.47 8.63 15.85
C THR A 307 -16.56 7.68 16.62
N SER A 308 -16.57 7.79 17.95
CA SER A 308 -15.90 6.86 18.86
C SER A 308 -16.62 5.52 19.00
N LEU A 309 -17.83 5.39 18.44
CA LEU A 309 -18.65 4.18 18.55
C LEU A 309 -18.26 3.08 17.57
N VAL A 310 -17.75 3.47 16.39
CA VAL A 310 -17.43 2.53 15.32
C VAL A 310 -15.92 2.32 15.30
N PRO A 311 -15.42 1.15 15.71
CA PRO A 311 -14.00 0.90 15.72
C PRO A 311 -13.42 0.85 14.31
N SER A 312 -12.16 1.26 14.19
CA SER A 312 -11.40 1.10 12.95
C SER A 312 -11.01 -0.37 12.79
N LEU A 313 -11.41 -0.97 11.66
CA LEU A 313 -11.08 -2.34 11.31
C LEU A 313 -10.14 -2.38 10.10
N GLN A 314 -9.42 -3.50 10.00
CA GLN A 314 -8.60 -3.88 8.86
C GLN A 314 -9.26 -5.00 8.05
N PRO A 315 -8.92 -5.18 6.76
CA PRO A 315 -8.01 -4.32 5.98
C PRO A 315 -8.57 -2.90 5.85
N VAL A 316 -7.70 -1.88 5.88
CA VAL A 316 -8.11 -0.49 5.69
C VAL A 316 -8.38 -0.27 4.21
N GLY A 317 -9.59 0.18 3.88
CA GLY A 317 -9.96 0.56 2.51
C GLY A 317 -9.58 2.01 2.22
N ILE A 318 -8.69 2.23 1.25
CA ILE A 318 -8.25 3.57 0.82
C ILE A 318 -8.48 3.70 -0.68
N LEU A 319 -9.19 4.75 -1.09
CA LEU A 319 -9.40 5.11 -2.47
C LEU A 319 -8.49 6.28 -2.83
N SER A 320 -7.53 6.06 -3.73
CA SER A 320 -6.55 7.07 -4.14
C SER A 320 -6.85 7.57 -5.55
N ARG A 321 -6.97 8.89 -5.73
CA ARG A 321 -7.23 9.49 -7.04
C ARG A 321 -6.08 9.17 -7.99
N LEU A 322 -6.42 8.64 -9.15
CA LEU A 322 -5.49 8.32 -10.22
C LEU A 322 -5.18 9.57 -11.06
N LYS A 323 -3.98 9.59 -11.65
CA LYS A 323 -3.64 10.56 -12.68
C LYS A 323 -4.48 10.27 -13.93
N GLU A 324 -5.03 11.32 -14.53
CA GLU A 324 -5.84 11.18 -15.74
C GLU A 324 -5.04 10.47 -16.86
N GLY A 325 -5.69 9.52 -17.54
CA GLY A 325 -5.09 8.73 -18.61
C GLY A 325 -4.06 7.68 -18.16
N SER A 326 -3.78 7.55 -16.86
CA SER A 326 -2.75 6.63 -16.35
C SER A 326 -3.32 5.66 -15.31
N PRO A 327 -4.10 4.65 -15.73
CA PRO A 327 -4.81 3.75 -14.81
C PRO A 327 -3.89 2.89 -13.95
N LEU A 328 -2.68 2.61 -14.44
CA LEU A 328 -1.66 1.84 -13.73
C LEU A 328 -0.63 2.71 -13.01
N ALA A 329 -0.63 4.03 -13.22
CA ALA A 329 0.31 4.89 -12.52
C ALA A 329 -0.14 4.99 -11.06
N THR A 330 0.49 4.19 -10.22
CA THR A 330 0.50 4.41 -8.79
C THR A 330 1.08 5.79 -8.57
N THR A 331 0.24 6.73 -8.14
CA THR A 331 0.76 7.99 -7.64
C THR A 331 1.53 7.63 -6.37
N ALA A 332 2.86 7.65 -6.42
CA ALA A 332 3.75 7.50 -5.26
C ALA A 332 3.30 8.34 -4.05
N ARG A 333 2.51 9.36 -4.36
CA ARG A 333 2.12 10.53 -3.60
C ARG A 333 0.73 10.96 -4.13
N PRO A 334 -0.38 10.32 -3.72
CA PRO A 334 -1.73 10.72 -4.15
C PRO A 334 -2.13 12.06 -3.52
N ALA A 335 -2.71 12.95 -4.32
CA ALA A 335 -3.18 14.26 -3.85
C ALA A 335 -4.56 14.22 -3.18
N ALA A 336 -5.38 13.22 -3.48
CA ALA A 336 -6.72 13.06 -2.95
C ALA A 336 -6.97 11.60 -2.54
N LEU A 337 -7.47 11.42 -1.31
CA LEU A 337 -7.64 10.15 -0.64
C LEU A 337 -9.02 10.07 0.01
N LEU A 338 -9.81 9.07 -0.34
CA LEU A 338 -11.05 8.73 0.35
C LEU A 338 -10.81 7.48 1.18
N GLN A 339 -11.09 7.54 2.48
CA GLN A 339 -11.01 6.36 3.34
C GLN A 339 -12.40 5.73 3.45
N ALA A 340 -12.49 4.41 3.26
CA ALA A 340 -13.72 3.66 3.48
C ALA A 340 -13.77 3.12 4.92
N VAL A 341 -14.97 2.81 5.41
CA VAL A 341 -15.16 2.09 6.67
C VAL A 341 -15.23 0.60 6.39
N THR A 342 -14.37 -0.18 7.02
CA THR A 342 -14.39 -1.65 6.94
C THR A 342 -15.42 -2.19 7.92
N LEU A 343 -16.46 -2.85 7.41
CA LEU A 343 -17.58 -3.35 8.20
C LEU A 343 -17.47 -4.86 8.45
N LEU A 344 -17.60 -5.29 9.70
CA LEU A 344 -17.72 -6.69 10.12
C LEU A 344 -19.19 -7.04 10.31
N ASP A 345 -19.75 -7.87 9.41
CA ASP A 345 -21.17 -8.29 9.45
C ASP A 345 -22.17 -7.10 9.53
N GLY A 346 -21.78 -5.94 8.96
CA GLY A 346 -22.54 -4.68 8.99
C GLY A 346 -22.09 -3.71 10.10
N LEU A 347 -22.77 -2.57 10.22
CA LEU A 347 -22.38 -1.49 11.15
C LEU A 347 -22.49 -1.94 12.61
N LEU A 348 -23.59 -2.63 12.97
CA LEU A 348 -23.78 -3.11 14.34
C LEU A 348 -22.77 -4.21 14.72
N GLY A 349 -22.44 -5.10 13.78
CA GLY A 349 -21.39 -6.12 14.00
C GLY A 349 -20.02 -5.48 14.18
N THR A 350 -19.74 -4.40 13.46
CA THR A 350 -18.51 -3.60 13.59
C THR A 350 -18.41 -2.95 14.97
N VAL A 351 -19.47 -2.30 15.45
CA VAL A 351 -19.51 -1.71 16.81
C VAL A 351 -19.26 -2.78 17.89
N ALA A 352 -19.74 -4.01 17.67
CA ALA A 352 -19.56 -5.12 18.58
C ALA A 352 -18.23 -5.90 18.40
N ALA A 353 -17.34 -5.45 17.50
CA ALA A 353 -16.10 -6.14 17.19
C ALA A 353 -15.17 -6.23 18.42
N PRO A 354 -14.68 -7.43 18.79
CA PRO A 354 -13.84 -7.59 19.97
C PRO A 354 -12.43 -7.03 19.73
N ALA A 355 -11.74 -6.65 20.81
CA ALA A 355 -10.38 -6.08 20.74
C ALA A 355 -9.34 -7.05 20.14
N ASP A 356 -9.51 -8.35 20.34
CA ASP A 356 -8.61 -9.42 19.87
C ASP A 356 -9.02 -10.01 18.51
N LEU A 357 -9.88 -9.32 17.75
CA LEU A 357 -10.34 -9.75 16.43
C LEU A 357 -9.14 -10.06 15.52
N ARG A 358 -9.06 -11.32 15.07
CA ARG A 358 -8.18 -11.82 14.00
C ARG A 358 -8.89 -12.94 13.28
N GLU A 359 -9.62 -12.60 12.23
CA GLU A 359 -10.52 -13.54 11.58
C GLU A 359 -10.37 -13.53 10.06
N ALA A 360 -9.98 -14.67 9.49
CA ALA A 360 -9.95 -14.86 8.04
C ALA A 360 -11.37 -15.07 7.51
N ARG A 361 -11.72 -14.34 6.45
CA ARG A 361 -13.00 -14.39 5.73
C ARG A 361 -12.73 -14.48 4.22
N ASP A 362 -13.74 -14.95 3.49
CA ASP A 362 -13.75 -14.98 2.03
C ASP A 362 -14.21 -13.64 1.43
N GLU A 363 -14.76 -12.74 2.24
CA GLU A 363 -15.16 -11.40 1.82
C GLU A 363 -14.99 -10.34 2.92
N VAL A 364 -14.86 -9.09 2.48
CA VAL A 364 -14.87 -7.89 3.32
C VAL A 364 -15.90 -6.90 2.77
N LEU A 365 -16.57 -6.16 3.64
CA LEU A 365 -17.49 -5.10 3.25
C LEU A 365 -16.86 -3.73 3.52
N LEU A 366 -16.74 -2.89 2.50
CA LEU A 366 -16.31 -1.49 2.63
C LEU A 366 -17.49 -0.55 2.45
N ALA A 367 -17.67 0.43 3.32
CA ALA A 367 -18.62 1.54 3.16
C ALA A 367 -17.88 2.82 2.75
N LEU A 368 -18.22 3.37 1.58
CA LEU A 368 -17.58 4.58 1.06
C LEU A 368 -18.10 5.82 1.77
N ARG A 369 -17.17 6.59 2.37
CA ARG A 369 -17.48 7.84 3.08
C ARG A 369 -17.65 9.00 2.08
N PRO A 370 -18.55 9.96 2.35
CA PRO A 370 -18.69 11.17 1.54
C PRO A 370 -17.62 12.23 1.86
N ALA A 371 -16.37 11.79 2.05
CA ALA A 371 -15.26 12.62 2.52
C ALA A 371 -13.95 12.29 1.80
N VAL A 372 -13.21 13.32 1.37
CA VAL A 372 -11.90 13.18 0.71
C VAL A 372 -10.87 14.03 1.42
N LEU A 373 -9.77 13.42 1.85
CA LEU A 373 -8.59 14.11 2.32
C LEU A 373 -7.72 14.52 1.12
N CYS A 374 -7.51 15.83 0.98
CA CYS A 374 -6.65 16.41 -0.02
C CYS A 374 -5.39 16.94 0.65
N ILE A 375 -4.23 16.51 0.17
CA ILE A 375 -2.93 16.96 0.67
C ILE A 375 -1.99 17.18 -0.50
N ASP A 376 -1.03 18.09 -0.35
CA ASP A 376 0.12 18.12 -1.25
C ASP A 376 1.16 17.10 -0.76
N PRO A 377 1.35 15.98 -1.48
CA PRO A 377 2.26 14.95 -1.04
C PRO A 377 3.73 15.28 -1.38
N SER A 378 3.98 16.32 -2.19
CA SER A 378 5.32 16.80 -2.52
C SER A 378 5.85 17.85 -1.54
N ASP A 379 4.95 18.50 -0.81
CA ASP A 379 5.27 19.60 0.10
C ASP A 379 4.56 19.40 1.45
N PRO A 380 5.27 18.87 2.48
CA PRO A 380 4.67 18.65 3.79
C PRO A 380 4.36 19.92 4.57
N GLU A 381 4.89 21.08 4.15
CA GLU A 381 4.61 22.37 4.80
C GLU A 381 3.25 22.94 4.36
N LYS A 382 2.72 22.49 3.22
CA LYS A 382 1.39 22.89 2.77
C LYS A 382 0.30 22.23 3.62
N PRO A 383 -0.72 23.00 4.05
CA PRO A 383 -1.85 22.43 4.75
C PRO A 383 -2.62 21.47 3.86
N GLY A 384 -3.25 20.47 4.48
CA GLY A 384 -4.24 19.61 3.85
C GLY A 384 -5.66 20.05 4.17
N VAL A 385 -6.62 19.50 3.44
CA VAL A 385 -8.05 19.75 3.65
C VAL A 385 -8.80 18.42 3.61
N LEU A 386 -9.55 18.10 4.66
CA LEU A 386 -10.59 17.07 4.61
C LEU A 386 -11.88 17.71 4.10
N VAL A 387 -12.30 17.33 2.91
CA VAL A 387 -13.52 17.82 2.28
C VAL A 387 -14.64 16.84 2.55
N ASN A 388 -15.63 17.27 3.33
CA ASN A 388 -16.93 16.59 3.41
C ASN A 388 -17.84 17.19 2.33
N SER A 389 -18.52 16.33 1.56
CA SER A 389 -19.46 16.81 0.54
C SER A 389 -20.56 17.69 1.15
N HIS A 390 -21.04 17.35 2.35
CA HIS A 390 -22.07 18.06 3.11
C HIS A 390 -21.69 18.12 4.60
N THR A 391 -22.25 19.09 5.33
CA THR A 391 -22.13 19.14 6.81
C THR A 391 -23.12 18.21 7.50
N GLU A 392 -24.28 17.99 6.87
CA GLU A 392 -25.38 17.20 7.39
C GLU A 392 -25.80 16.13 6.36
N ASP A 393 -26.33 15.02 6.85
CA ASP A 393 -27.05 14.04 6.03
C ASP A 393 -28.39 14.62 5.49
N GLY A 394 -29.13 13.83 4.72
CA GLY A 394 -30.45 14.21 4.21
C GLY A 394 -31.55 14.35 5.28
N ALA A 395 -31.29 13.92 6.52
CA ALA A 395 -32.19 14.00 7.66
C ALA A 395 -31.86 15.16 8.63
N GLY A 396 -30.78 15.90 8.40
CA GLY A 396 -30.30 17.00 9.24
C GLY A 396 -29.40 16.57 10.41
N ASN A 397 -28.86 15.35 10.40
CA ASN A 397 -27.85 14.93 11.36
C ASN A 397 -26.47 15.36 10.90
N LEU A 398 -25.65 15.87 11.82
CA LEU A 398 -24.26 16.25 11.52
C LEU A 398 -23.42 15.02 11.17
N LEU A 399 -22.65 15.11 10.09
CA LEU A 399 -21.70 14.04 9.71
C LEU A 399 -20.46 14.04 10.61
N VAL A 400 -20.05 15.21 11.09
CA VAL A 400 -18.91 15.39 12.01
C VAL A 400 -19.39 16.24 13.19
N GLU A 401 -19.48 15.61 14.37
CA GLU A 401 -19.98 16.27 15.59
C GLU A 401 -19.03 17.36 16.11
N ASP A 402 -17.71 17.12 16.02
CA ASP A 402 -16.66 18.06 16.47
C ASP A 402 -15.57 18.21 15.39
N PRO A 403 -15.76 19.15 14.44
CA PRO A 403 -14.78 19.42 13.40
C PRO A 403 -13.41 19.84 13.95
N ALA A 404 -13.34 20.58 15.06
CA ALA A 404 -12.08 21.06 15.63
C ALA A 404 -11.26 19.91 16.24
N ALA A 405 -11.93 18.97 16.93
CA ALA A 405 -11.26 17.76 17.41
C ALA A 405 -10.78 16.88 16.25
N LEU A 406 -11.56 16.79 15.17
CA LEU A 406 -11.18 16.07 13.96
C LEU A 406 -9.94 16.70 13.30
N GLU A 407 -9.93 18.02 13.10
CA GLU A 407 -8.79 18.77 12.58
C GLU A 407 -7.54 18.55 13.42
N ALA A 408 -7.65 18.64 14.75
CA ALA A 408 -6.52 18.42 15.65
C ALA A 408 -5.95 17.00 15.53
N ARG A 409 -6.80 15.98 15.48
CA ARG A 409 -6.38 14.58 15.34
C ARG A 409 -5.74 14.31 13.97
N LEU A 410 -6.36 14.77 12.88
CA LEU A 410 -5.79 14.60 11.54
C LEU A 410 -4.47 15.36 11.41
N SER A 411 -4.40 16.57 11.98
CA SER A 411 -3.16 17.36 11.96
C SER A 411 -2.03 16.68 12.71
N ALA A 412 -2.33 16.11 13.89
CA ALA A 412 -1.36 15.32 14.64
C ALA A 412 -0.91 14.07 13.87
N ARG A 413 -1.83 13.39 13.18
CA ARG A 413 -1.54 12.18 12.39
C ARG A 413 -0.62 12.46 11.20
N PHE A 414 -0.94 13.50 10.42
CA PHE A 414 -0.22 13.81 9.18
C PHE A 414 0.97 14.75 9.39
N GLY A 415 1.22 15.20 10.63
CA GLY A 415 2.32 16.10 10.96
C GLY A 415 2.23 17.47 10.29
N ARG A 416 1.03 17.88 9.86
CA ARG A 416 0.76 19.12 9.13
C ARG A 416 -0.64 19.64 9.47
N THR A 417 -0.92 20.91 9.25
CA THR A 417 -2.28 21.45 9.46
C THR A 417 -3.26 20.79 8.50
N ILE A 418 -4.34 20.22 9.03
CA ILE A 418 -5.48 19.71 8.26
C ILE A 418 -6.73 20.49 8.66
N GLU A 419 -7.38 21.12 7.68
CA GLU A 419 -8.64 21.84 7.86
C GLU A 419 -9.82 20.99 7.41
N VAL A 420 -10.99 21.12 8.05
CA VAL A 420 -12.23 20.49 7.60
C VAL A 420 -13.02 21.52 6.79
N ALA A 421 -13.36 21.17 5.55
CA ALA A 421 -14.14 22.01 4.65
C ALA A 421 -15.37 21.29 4.13
N THR A 422 -16.37 22.07 3.70
CA THR A 422 -17.52 21.57 2.95
C THR A 422 -17.39 21.96 1.49
N GLY A 423 -17.57 21.00 0.59
CA GLY A 423 -17.44 21.21 -0.84
C GLY A 423 -17.57 19.92 -1.64
N CYS A 424 -17.81 20.02 -2.94
CA CYS A 424 -17.92 18.85 -3.77
C CYS A 424 -16.61 18.05 -3.81
N LEU A 425 -16.74 16.72 -3.82
CA LEU A 425 -15.62 15.80 -3.88
C LEU A 425 -14.87 15.96 -5.22
N PRO A 426 -13.53 15.88 -5.24
CA PRO A 426 -12.77 15.98 -6.47
C PRO A 426 -13.12 14.85 -7.44
N GLN A 427 -13.68 15.23 -8.58
CA GLN A 427 -14.06 14.29 -9.64
C GLN A 427 -12.85 13.55 -10.23
N GLY A 428 -13.07 12.33 -10.71
CA GLY A 428 -12.05 11.52 -11.39
C GLY A 428 -12.12 10.04 -11.03
N SER A 429 -11.14 9.29 -11.51
CA SER A 429 -10.99 7.86 -11.24
C SER A 429 -10.17 7.63 -9.98
N TYR A 430 -10.61 6.70 -9.14
CA TYR A 430 -9.96 6.32 -7.89
C TYR A 430 -9.63 4.83 -7.91
N ALA A 431 -8.38 4.52 -7.58
CA ALA A 431 -7.94 3.15 -7.31
C ALA A 431 -8.41 2.72 -5.92
N VAL A 432 -8.81 1.47 -5.76
CA VAL A 432 -9.20 0.88 -4.46
C VAL A 432 -8.00 0.13 -3.90
N ASN A 433 -7.58 0.47 -2.69
CA ASN A 433 -6.46 -0.14 -2.00
C ASN A 433 -6.97 -0.81 -0.71
N LEU A 434 -6.60 -2.07 -0.49
CA LEU A 434 -6.74 -2.73 0.80
C LEU A 434 -5.36 -2.85 1.45
N VAL A 435 -5.25 -2.45 2.72
CA VAL A 435 -3.98 -2.40 3.46
C VAL A 435 -4.11 -3.08 4.82
N TYR A 436 -3.19 -3.98 5.15
CA TYR A 436 -3.02 -4.52 6.50
C TYR A 436 -2.04 -3.68 7.35
N ASP A 437 -2.09 -3.83 8.66
CA ASP A 437 -1.14 -3.23 9.62
C ASP A 437 0.31 -3.62 9.36
N THR A 438 0.53 -4.83 8.81
CA THR A 438 1.83 -5.32 8.36
C THR A 438 2.40 -4.52 7.17
N GLY A 439 1.60 -3.66 6.54
CA GLY A 439 1.94 -2.91 5.33
C GLY A 439 1.72 -3.71 4.03
N GLN A 440 1.29 -4.97 4.12
CA GLN A 440 0.87 -5.74 2.95
C GLN A 440 -0.39 -5.12 2.36
N ALA A 441 -0.36 -4.85 1.06
CA ALA A 441 -1.42 -4.15 0.36
C ALA A 441 -1.76 -4.77 -0.99
N TRP A 442 -2.96 -4.48 -1.47
CA TRP A 442 -3.41 -4.80 -2.82
C TRP A 442 -4.18 -3.62 -3.40
N THR A 443 -3.96 -3.32 -4.68
CA THR A 443 -4.55 -2.17 -5.37
C THR A 443 -5.30 -2.62 -6.61
N LEU A 444 -6.46 -2.04 -6.85
CA LEU A 444 -7.23 -2.12 -8.09
C LEU A 444 -7.37 -0.71 -8.70
N PRO A 445 -7.17 -0.53 -10.02
CA PRO A 445 -6.68 -1.54 -10.94
C PRO A 445 -5.20 -1.88 -10.69
N ASN A 446 -4.76 -3.03 -11.18
CA ASN A 446 -3.35 -3.42 -11.22
C ASN A 446 -2.99 -4.06 -12.56
N GLU A 447 -1.73 -4.47 -12.73
CA GLU A 447 -1.22 -5.02 -13.98
C GLU A 447 -1.99 -6.27 -14.41
N ALA A 448 -2.59 -7.05 -13.49
CA ALA A 448 -3.41 -8.19 -13.88
C ALA A 448 -4.68 -7.79 -14.64
N GLY A 449 -5.26 -6.63 -14.35
CA GLY A 449 -6.51 -6.18 -14.94
C GLY A 449 -6.42 -5.10 -16.01
N VAL A 450 -5.26 -4.44 -16.14
CA VAL A 450 -5.04 -3.38 -17.13
C VAL A 450 -3.76 -3.65 -17.92
N CYS A 451 -3.78 -3.30 -19.21
CA CYS A 451 -2.62 -3.46 -20.07
C CYS A 451 -1.63 -2.31 -19.83
N ALA A 452 -0.35 -2.63 -19.71
CA ALA A 452 0.69 -1.63 -19.75
C ALA A 452 0.70 -0.92 -21.12
N GLU A 453 1.26 0.30 -21.20
CA GLU A 453 1.32 1.05 -22.47
C GLU A 453 2.04 0.28 -23.60
N SER A 454 2.98 -0.59 -23.22
CA SER A 454 3.73 -1.45 -24.14
C SER A 454 2.97 -2.70 -24.60
N GLU A 455 1.86 -3.04 -23.96
CA GLU A 455 1.05 -4.21 -24.27
C GLU A 455 -0.09 -3.84 -25.23
N ALA A 456 -0.20 -4.56 -26.35
CA ALA A 456 -1.35 -4.42 -27.23
C ALA A 456 -2.60 -4.99 -26.55
N PRO A 457 -3.70 -4.20 -26.39
CA PRO A 457 -4.92 -4.71 -25.80
C PRO A 457 -5.59 -5.72 -26.74
N GLY A 458 -5.97 -6.87 -26.20
CA GLY A 458 -6.75 -7.92 -26.87
C GLY A 458 -8.07 -8.19 -26.15
N ASP A 459 -8.85 -9.11 -26.70
CA ASP A 459 -10.06 -9.61 -26.05
C ASP A 459 -9.68 -10.56 -24.91
N GLY A 460 -9.77 -10.07 -23.66
CA GLY A 460 -9.35 -10.83 -22.48
C GLY A 460 -7.82 -10.99 -22.32
N THR A 461 -7.00 -10.25 -23.08
CA THR A 461 -5.54 -10.32 -22.99
C THR A 461 -4.86 -8.96 -23.07
N CYS A 462 -3.67 -8.88 -22.49
CA CYS A 462 -2.71 -7.79 -22.67
C CYS A 462 -1.44 -8.39 -23.28
N GLY A 463 -1.23 -8.16 -24.58
CA GLY A 463 -0.20 -8.90 -25.33
C GLY A 463 -0.44 -10.41 -25.28
N THR A 464 0.50 -11.17 -24.72
CA THR A 464 0.39 -12.64 -24.54
C THR A 464 -0.14 -13.05 -23.16
N ARG A 465 -0.34 -12.09 -22.25
CA ARG A 465 -0.77 -12.32 -20.87
C ARG A 465 -2.30 -12.27 -20.80
N ALA A 466 -2.90 -13.13 -19.99
CA ALA A 466 -4.33 -13.03 -19.69
C ALA A 466 -4.63 -11.70 -19.00
N ARG A 467 -5.81 -11.12 -19.24
CA ARG A 467 -6.29 -9.93 -18.55
C ARG A 467 -7.46 -10.35 -17.65
N LEU A 468 -7.32 -10.11 -16.35
CA LEU A 468 -8.34 -10.44 -15.35
C LEU A 468 -9.24 -9.21 -15.15
N ALA A 469 -10.44 -9.22 -15.71
CA ALA A 469 -11.37 -8.08 -15.63
C ALA A 469 -11.65 -7.67 -14.18
N SER A 470 -11.72 -8.62 -13.25
CA SER A 470 -11.95 -8.34 -11.82
C SER A 470 -10.81 -7.54 -11.16
N GLN A 471 -9.65 -7.46 -11.81
CA GLN A 471 -8.49 -6.71 -11.34
C GLN A 471 -8.35 -5.33 -11.99
N GLY A 472 -9.29 -4.93 -12.85
CA GLY A 472 -9.30 -3.66 -13.57
C GLY A 472 -10.27 -2.62 -13.02
N ILE A 473 -10.84 -2.85 -11.84
CA ILE A 473 -11.91 -2.02 -11.27
C ILE A 473 -11.38 -0.68 -10.76
N LEU A 474 -12.15 0.37 -10.99
CA LEU A 474 -11.98 1.70 -10.44
C LEU A 474 -13.31 2.21 -9.89
N VAL A 475 -13.25 3.16 -8.97
CA VAL A 475 -14.40 3.94 -8.51
C VAL A 475 -14.32 5.32 -9.14
N GLN A 476 -15.41 5.80 -9.73
CA GLN A 476 -15.47 7.12 -10.33
C GLN A 476 -16.22 8.08 -9.42
N ILE A 477 -15.60 9.21 -9.07
CA ILE A 477 -16.33 10.39 -8.60
C ILE A 477 -16.75 11.17 -9.83
N GLY A 478 -18.04 11.13 -10.14
CA GLY A 478 -18.66 11.73 -11.31
C GLY A 478 -19.29 13.09 -11.06
N GLU A 479 -20.07 13.55 -12.04
CA GLU A 479 -20.82 14.81 -11.96
C GLU A 479 -21.78 14.84 -10.75
N PRO A 480 -22.03 16.03 -10.17
CA PRO A 480 -22.98 16.17 -9.09
C PRO A 480 -24.41 15.94 -9.57
N ARG A 481 -25.27 15.51 -8.64
CA ARG A 481 -26.72 15.46 -8.87
C ARG A 481 -27.36 16.84 -8.86
N ASP A 482 -26.85 17.73 -8.02
CA ASP A 482 -27.19 19.15 -7.97
C ASP A 482 -25.96 20.00 -8.35
N PRO A 483 -25.82 20.39 -9.63
CA PRO A 483 -24.75 21.28 -10.06
C PRO A 483 -24.75 22.62 -9.32
N GLY A 484 -25.92 23.14 -8.94
CA GLY A 484 -26.03 24.41 -8.20
C GLY A 484 -25.40 24.32 -6.81
N TYR A 485 -25.48 23.14 -6.18
CA TYR A 485 -24.78 22.89 -4.93
C TYR A 485 -23.26 23.03 -5.07
N CYS A 486 -22.67 22.43 -6.10
CA CYS A 486 -21.22 22.54 -6.33
C CYS A 486 -20.77 23.91 -6.81
N ASP A 487 -21.64 24.70 -7.44
CA ASP A 487 -21.35 26.09 -7.76
C ASP A 487 -21.23 26.93 -6.47
N GLU A 488 -22.06 26.64 -5.46
CA GLU A 488 -22.03 27.30 -4.14
C GLU A 488 -20.94 26.74 -3.21
N HIS A 489 -20.65 25.44 -3.33
CA HIS A 489 -19.70 24.69 -2.52
C HIS A 489 -18.66 23.99 -3.42
N PRO A 490 -17.79 24.76 -4.10
CA PRO A 490 -16.84 24.20 -5.06
C PRO A 490 -15.84 23.28 -4.36
N THR A 491 -15.30 22.32 -5.11
CA THR A 491 -14.17 21.52 -4.67
C THR A 491 -13.01 22.45 -4.24
N PRO A 492 -12.50 22.33 -3.01
CA PRO A 492 -11.41 23.17 -2.52
C PRO A 492 -10.19 23.11 -3.43
N ALA A 493 -9.50 24.24 -3.60
CA ALA A 493 -8.34 24.33 -4.50
C ALA A 493 -7.21 23.36 -4.15
N ALA A 494 -7.06 22.98 -2.87
CA ALA A 494 -6.11 21.96 -2.42
C ALA A 494 -6.40 20.56 -3.00
N CYS A 495 -7.63 20.31 -3.46
CA CYS A 495 -8.06 19.06 -4.09
C CYS A 495 -8.00 19.11 -5.62
N ALA A 496 -7.67 20.26 -6.20
CA ALA A 496 -7.47 20.37 -7.63
C ALA A 496 -6.34 19.40 -8.04
N PRO A 497 -6.44 18.75 -9.22
CA PRO A 497 -5.33 17.95 -9.73
C PRO A 497 -4.08 18.83 -9.79
N ALA A 498 -2.96 18.33 -9.27
CA ALA A 498 -1.67 18.97 -9.47
C ALA A 498 -1.32 18.84 -10.96
N ASP A 499 -1.16 19.98 -11.64
CA ASP A 499 -0.74 20.04 -13.05
C ASP A 499 0.65 19.43 -13.29
#